data_AF-A0A7V3CZV5-F1
#
_entry.id   AF-A0A7V3CZV5-F1
#
_cell.length_a   1.000
_cell.length_b   1.000
_cell.length_c   1.000
_cell.angle_alpha   90.00
_cell.angle_beta   90.00
_cell.angle_gamma   90.00
#
_symmetry.space_group_name_H-M   'P 1'
#
loop_
_entity.id
_entity.type
_entity.pdbx_description
1 polymer ?
#
loop_
_entity_poly.entity_id
_entity_poly.type
_entity_poly.pdbx_seq_one_letter_code
_entity_poly.pdbx_strand_id
1 'polypeptide(L)'
;MGKGTHENYIHGLPVDKKIKNPRLNLTFRKTRPINNPTLIESKTVVVNKKTTNDYDVYIGRPSKWGNPFKMMTESDRDSVIEQYRNWIVNQPHLLKDLPELKGKRIACFCKPLPCHGDVLAELADKL
;
A
#
# COMPACT_ATOMS: atom_id res chain seq x y z
N MET A 1 40.23 -62.79 -36.24
CA MET A 1 39.22 -62.04 -37.02
C MET A 1 39.19 -60.59 -36.55
N GLY A 2 39.22 -59.61 -37.49
CA GLY A 2 38.98 -58.13 -37.43
C GLY A 2 39.54 -57.32 -36.26
N LYS A 3 40.56 -56.45 -36.40
CA LYS A 3 40.68 -55.12 -37.06
C LYS A 3 39.69 -54.02 -36.58
N GLY A 4 40.24 -52.84 -36.22
CA GLY A 4 39.57 -51.52 -36.27
C GLY A 4 39.37 -50.85 -34.91
N THR A 5 40.32 -50.05 -34.39
CA THR A 5 40.58 -48.60 -34.62
C THR A 5 39.76 -47.66 -33.71
N HIS A 6 40.48 -46.66 -33.23
CA HIS A 6 40.12 -45.63 -32.26
C HIS A 6 38.95 -44.73 -32.70
N GLU A 7 38.67 -43.74 -31.84
CA GLU A 7 38.17 -42.39 -32.15
C GLU A 7 36.67 -42.23 -31.94
N ASN A 8 36.30 -41.59 -30.82
CA ASN A 8 35.18 -40.63 -30.75
C ASN A 8 35.08 -39.99 -29.34
N TYR A 9 36.21 -39.51 -28.80
CA TYR A 9 36.22 -38.52 -27.71
C TYR A 9 36.95 -37.29 -28.21
N ILE A 10 36.19 -36.24 -28.54
CA ILE A 10 36.69 -34.90 -28.79
C ILE A 10 35.95 -33.98 -27.79
N HIS A 11 36.69 -33.40 -26.85
CA HIS A 11 36.30 -32.26 -26.00
C HIS A 11 34.98 -32.34 -25.21
N GLY A 12 34.59 -33.52 -24.71
CA GLY A 12 33.74 -33.64 -23.52
C GLY A 12 32.32 -33.04 -23.61
N LEU A 13 31.81 -32.77 -24.80
CA LEU A 13 30.43 -32.31 -25.00
C LEU A 13 29.76 -33.11 -26.12
N PRO A 14 28.60 -33.74 -25.87
CA PRO A 14 27.94 -34.62 -26.82
C PRO A 14 27.37 -33.86 -28.03
N VAL A 15 27.60 -34.42 -29.22
CA VAL A 15 27.11 -33.94 -30.51
C VAL A 15 25.75 -34.57 -30.83
N ASP A 16 24.79 -33.69 -31.10
CA ASP A 16 23.50 -33.86 -31.77
C ASP A 16 22.31 -34.53 -31.06
N LYS A 17 21.29 -33.70 -30.79
CA LYS A 17 19.89 -33.92 -31.22
C LYS A 17 19.05 -32.65 -31.04
N LYS A 18 18.81 -31.97 -32.17
CA LYS A 18 17.62 -31.13 -32.45
C LYS A 18 17.28 -30.07 -31.40
N ILE A 19 17.78 -28.86 -31.60
CA ILE A 19 17.18 -27.63 -31.03
C ILE A 19 15.79 -27.47 -31.67
N LYS A 20 14.80 -28.13 -31.08
CA LYS A 20 13.40 -27.79 -31.32
C LYS A 20 13.11 -26.62 -30.40
N ASN A 21 13.15 -25.40 -30.94
CA ASN A 21 12.62 -24.20 -30.28
C ASN A 21 11.22 -24.53 -29.74
N PRO A 22 11.04 -24.74 -28.43
CA PRO A 22 9.71 -24.81 -27.86
C PRO A 22 9.28 -23.36 -27.75
N ARG A 23 8.42 -22.96 -28.70
CA ARG A 23 7.65 -21.71 -28.73
C ARG A 23 7.55 -21.10 -27.34
N LEU A 24 8.03 -19.85 -27.18
CA LEU A 24 7.75 -19.02 -26.01
C LEU A 24 6.29 -19.25 -25.63
N ASN A 25 6.06 -19.87 -24.48
CA ASN A 25 4.73 -19.94 -23.92
C ASN A 25 4.47 -18.56 -23.33
N LEU A 26 4.16 -17.61 -24.22
CA LEU A 26 3.63 -16.30 -23.87
C LEU A 26 2.23 -16.58 -23.33
N THR A 27 2.15 -17.04 -22.09
CA THR A 27 0.92 -16.87 -21.33
C THR A 27 0.70 -15.37 -21.39
N PHE A 28 -0.31 -14.95 -22.15
CA PHE A 28 -0.93 -13.64 -22.02
C PHE A 28 -1.47 -13.58 -20.59
N ARG A 29 -0.57 -13.41 -19.61
CA ARG A 29 -0.91 -12.66 -18.42
C ARG A 29 -1.43 -11.38 -19.01
N LYS A 30 -2.74 -11.16 -18.85
CA LYS A 30 -3.39 -9.89 -19.09
C LYS A 30 -2.57 -8.88 -18.32
N THR A 31 -1.53 -8.34 -18.96
CA THR A 31 -0.72 -7.27 -18.42
C THR A 31 -1.74 -6.16 -18.33
N ARG A 32 -2.27 -5.96 -17.12
CA ARG A 32 -3.02 -4.75 -16.82
C ARG A 32 -2.17 -3.62 -17.38
N PRO A 33 -2.76 -2.69 -18.14
CA PRO A 33 -1.98 -1.60 -18.69
C PRO A 33 -1.18 -1.01 -17.53
N ILE A 34 0.14 -1.06 -17.66
CA ILE A 34 1.05 -0.25 -16.85
C ILE A 34 0.77 1.18 -17.29
N ASN A 35 -0.35 1.71 -16.78
CA ASN A 35 -0.52 3.12 -16.62
C ASN A 35 0.61 3.49 -15.67
N ASN A 36 1.69 3.98 -16.23
CA ASN A 36 2.71 4.70 -15.50
C ASN A 36 2.31 6.18 -15.60
N PRO A 37 1.32 6.68 -14.84
CA PRO A 37 1.30 8.09 -14.56
C PRO A 37 2.47 8.30 -13.61
N THR A 38 3.39 9.16 -13.97
CA THR A 38 4.25 9.81 -12.99
C THR A 38 3.42 10.19 -11.76
N LEU A 39 3.64 9.49 -10.65
CA LEU A 39 3.25 9.83 -9.28
C LEU A 39 2.04 10.79 -9.18
N ILE A 40 0.83 10.32 -9.52
CA ILE A 40 -0.34 10.98 -8.92
C ILE A 40 -0.24 10.55 -7.46
N GLU A 41 0.39 11.37 -6.62
CA GLU A 41 0.33 11.15 -5.17
C GLU A 41 -1.14 11.08 -4.83
N SER A 42 -1.62 9.87 -4.54
CA SER A 42 -3.02 9.69 -4.19
C SER A 42 -3.27 10.54 -2.96
N LYS A 43 -4.38 11.27 -2.96
CA LYS A 43 -4.79 12.06 -1.81
C LYS A 43 -5.22 11.11 -0.69
N THR A 44 -4.83 11.39 0.54
CA THR A 44 -5.35 10.67 1.70
C THR A 44 -6.83 11.01 1.87
N VAL A 45 -7.69 10.00 2.01
CA VAL A 45 -9.14 10.19 2.12
C VAL A 45 -9.71 9.48 3.33
N VAL A 46 -10.66 10.14 4.01
CA VAL A 46 -11.34 9.57 5.18
C VAL A 46 -12.67 8.95 4.75
N VAL A 47 -12.88 7.69 5.13
CA VAL A 47 -14.12 6.95 4.86
C VAL A 47 -14.86 6.57 6.14
N ASN A 48 -16.18 6.42 6.05
CA ASN A 48 -16.98 5.96 7.18
C ASN A 48 -16.89 4.44 7.34
N LYS A 49 -16.37 4.00 8.49
CA LYS A 49 -16.19 2.57 8.82
C LYS A 49 -17.52 1.77 8.88
N LYS A 50 -18.65 2.42 9.16
CA LYS A 50 -19.98 1.78 9.22
C LYS A 50 -20.55 1.47 7.84
N THR A 51 -20.16 2.24 6.83
CA THR A 51 -20.77 2.16 5.49
C THR A 51 -19.90 1.40 4.51
N THR A 52 -18.62 1.19 4.80
CA THR A 52 -17.71 0.45 3.92
C THR A 52 -16.64 -0.33 4.69
N ASN A 53 -16.22 -1.45 4.11
CA ASN A 53 -15.03 -2.20 4.51
C ASN A 53 -13.84 -1.97 3.55
N ASP A 54 -14.02 -1.16 2.52
CA ASP A 54 -12.99 -0.77 1.58
C ASP A 54 -12.17 0.42 2.12
N TYR A 55 -11.20 0.10 2.98
CA TYR A 55 -10.25 1.03 3.59
C TYR A 55 -8.91 0.35 3.87
N ASP A 56 -7.83 1.12 3.92
CA ASP A 56 -6.47 0.58 4.14
C ASP A 56 -6.07 0.61 5.62
N VAL A 57 -6.44 1.67 6.35
CA VAL A 57 -6.04 1.88 7.76
C VAL A 57 -7.24 2.28 8.60
N TYR A 58 -7.47 1.59 9.72
CA TYR A 58 -8.46 2.00 10.71
C TYR A 58 -7.83 2.99 11.72
N ILE A 59 -8.43 4.17 11.86
CA ILE A 59 -7.89 5.27 12.69
C ILE A 59 -8.75 5.60 13.92
N GLY A 60 -9.81 4.83 14.17
CA GLY A 60 -10.60 4.96 15.39
C GLY A 60 -9.93 4.29 16.58
N ARG A 61 -10.45 4.53 17.79
CA ARG A 61 -9.99 3.82 19.00
C ARG A 61 -10.24 2.31 18.85
N PRO A 62 -9.30 1.41 19.23
CA PRO A 62 -8.08 1.62 20.03
C PRO A 62 -6.78 1.82 19.21
N SER A 63 -6.83 2.29 17.96
CA SER A 63 -5.61 2.45 17.15
C SER A 63 -4.71 3.59 17.66
N LYS A 64 -3.42 3.56 17.27
CA LYS A 64 -2.44 4.63 17.58
C LYS A 64 -2.84 6.01 17.03
N TRP A 65 -3.73 6.04 16.04
CA TRP A 65 -4.27 7.23 15.38
C TRP A 65 -5.61 7.70 15.98
N GLY A 66 -6.11 7.02 17.02
CA GLY A 66 -7.36 7.38 17.68
C GLY A 66 -7.25 8.70 18.43
N ASN A 67 -8.31 9.52 18.35
CA ASN A 67 -8.39 10.73 19.17
C ASN A 67 -8.44 10.37 20.68
N PRO A 68 -7.48 10.81 21.52
CA PRO A 68 -7.50 10.56 22.96
C PRO A 68 -8.58 11.38 23.68
N PHE A 69 -9.03 12.49 23.09
CA PHE A 69 -10.11 13.32 23.63
C PHE A 69 -11.46 12.67 23.35
N LYS A 70 -12.30 12.61 24.37
CA LYS A 70 -13.65 12.03 24.28
C LYS A 70 -14.65 13.16 24.05
N MET A 71 -15.44 13.01 23.00
CA MET A 71 -16.63 13.82 22.75
C MET A 71 -17.73 13.33 23.71
N MET A 72 -18.29 14.23 24.53
CA MET A 72 -19.39 13.89 25.44
C MET A 72 -20.75 14.21 24.80
N THR A 73 -20.78 15.28 24.01
CA THR A 73 -21.94 15.73 23.24
C THR A 73 -21.52 16.12 21.82
N GLU A 74 -22.46 16.18 20.88
CA GLU A 74 -22.15 16.64 19.50
C GLU A 74 -21.63 18.08 19.46
N SER A 75 -21.99 18.92 20.43
CA SER A 75 -21.48 20.30 20.55
C SER A 75 -19.98 20.35 20.83
N ASP A 76 -19.38 19.29 21.37
CA ASP A 76 -17.94 19.24 21.66
C ASP A 76 -17.09 18.93 20.42
N ARG A 77 -17.71 18.51 19.30
CA ARG A 77 -17.03 17.94 18.13
C ARG A 77 -15.86 18.80 17.65
N ASP A 78 -16.09 20.08 17.42
CA ASP A 78 -15.07 20.98 16.91
C ASP A 78 -13.95 21.18 17.93
N SER A 79 -14.30 21.33 19.22
CA SER A 79 -13.33 21.44 20.31
C SER A 79 -12.44 20.20 20.43
N VAL A 80 -12.99 18.99 20.37
CA VAL A 80 -12.19 17.76 20.50
C VAL A 80 -11.34 17.48 19.26
N ILE A 81 -11.74 17.95 18.08
CA ILE A 81 -10.92 17.88 16.87
C ILE A 81 -9.78 18.89 16.95
N GLU A 82 -10.02 20.09 17.46
CA GLU A 82 -8.98 21.10 17.64
C GLU A 82 -7.97 20.68 18.71
N GLN A 83 -8.44 20.11 19.83
CA GLN A 83 -7.56 19.49 20.82
C GLN A 83 -6.70 18.38 20.19
N TYR A 84 -7.29 17.55 19.31
CA TYR A 84 -6.55 16.53 18.58
C TYR A 84 -5.48 17.10 17.65
N ARG A 85 -5.81 18.16 16.90
CA ARG A 85 -4.86 18.87 16.02
C ARG A 85 -3.65 19.39 16.80
N ASN A 86 -3.90 20.01 17.95
CA ASN A 86 -2.83 20.52 18.80
C ASN A 86 -2.03 19.39 19.47
N TRP A 87 -2.67 18.27 19.80
CA TRP A 87 -2.00 17.14 20.41
C TRP A 87 -1.09 16.38 19.43
N ILE A 88 -1.56 16.09 18.21
CA ILE A 88 -0.85 15.22 17.25
C ILE A 88 0.48 15.82 16.80
N VAL A 89 0.56 17.14 16.64
CA VAL A 89 1.81 17.85 16.28
C VAL A 89 2.86 17.81 17.39
N ASN A 90 2.45 17.48 18.62
CA ASN A 90 3.33 17.31 19.76
C ASN A 90 3.69 15.82 20.01
N GLN A 91 3.38 14.92 19.08
CA GLN A 91 3.70 13.48 19.16
C GLN A 91 4.78 13.08 18.14
N PRO A 92 6.09 13.23 18.43
CA PRO A 92 7.16 12.95 17.46
C PRO A 92 7.12 11.53 16.87
N HIS A 93 6.73 10.54 17.68
CA HIS A 93 6.62 9.16 17.25
C HIS A 93 5.47 8.95 16.25
N LEU A 94 4.31 9.58 16.47
CA LEU A 94 3.20 9.51 15.50
C LEU A 94 3.50 10.34 14.25
N LEU A 95 4.14 11.51 14.39
CA LEU A 95 4.54 12.31 13.24
C LEU A 95 5.51 11.55 12.32
N LYS A 96 6.44 10.79 12.89
CA LYS A 96 7.35 9.92 12.13
C LYS A 96 6.59 8.84 11.33
N ASP A 97 5.45 8.40 11.84
CA ASP A 97 4.62 7.37 11.22
C ASP A 97 3.59 7.95 10.23
N LEU A 98 3.37 9.27 10.17
CA LEU A 98 2.41 9.90 9.25
C LEU A 98 2.57 9.51 7.77
N PRO A 99 3.79 9.33 7.21
CA PRO A 99 3.95 8.85 5.84
C PRO A 99 3.21 7.54 5.55
N GLU A 100 2.95 6.71 6.57
CA GLU A 100 2.20 5.48 6.40
C GLU A 100 0.74 5.71 6.01
N LEU A 101 0.19 6.91 6.22
CA LEU A 101 -1.18 7.26 5.88
C LEU A 101 -1.30 7.93 4.51
N LYS A 102 -0.19 8.46 3.95
CA LYS A 102 -0.20 9.24 2.71
C LYS A 102 -0.80 8.43 1.57
N GLY A 103 -1.85 8.98 0.96
CA GLY A 103 -2.55 8.39 -0.17
C GLY A 103 -3.38 7.16 0.11
N LYS A 104 -3.67 6.89 1.39
CA LYS A 104 -4.53 5.78 1.82
C LYS A 104 -5.96 6.23 2.09
N ARG A 105 -6.86 5.25 2.09
CA ARG A 105 -8.23 5.35 2.60
C ARG A 105 -8.22 5.03 4.09
N ILE A 106 -8.36 6.05 4.93
CA ILE A 106 -8.36 5.90 6.38
C ILE A 106 -9.80 5.87 6.93
N ALA A 107 -10.13 4.87 7.74
CA ALA A 107 -11.49 4.64 8.21
C ALA A 107 -11.72 5.15 9.64
N CYS A 108 -12.77 5.96 9.80
CA CYS A 108 -13.27 6.41 11.09
C CYS A 108 -14.80 6.28 11.17
N PHE A 109 -15.34 6.26 12.38
CA PHE A 109 -16.78 6.21 12.63
C PHE A 109 -17.48 7.58 12.53
N CYS A 110 -16.72 8.68 12.59
CA CYS A 110 -17.27 10.04 12.70
C CYS A 110 -17.77 10.65 11.37
N LYS A 111 -17.26 10.18 10.22
CA LYS A 111 -17.72 10.67 8.91
C LYS A 111 -19.21 10.38 8.72
N PRO A 112 -19.99 11.25 8.04
CA PRO A 112 -19.56 12.38 7.20
C PRO A 112 -19.26 13.68 7.94
N LEU A 113 -19.59 13.76 9.24
CA LEU A 113 -19.33 14.95 10.06
C LEU A 113 -17.82 15.20 10.23
N PRO A 114 -17.41 16.40 10.67
CA PRO A 114 -16.01 16.70 10.99
C PRO A 114 -15.37 15.60 11.83
N CYS A 115 -14.17 15.17 11.44
CA CYS A 115 -13.52 14.00 11.98
C CYS A 115 -12.05 14.28 12.28
N HIS A 116 -11.50 13.66 13.32
CA HIS A 116 -10.04 13.70 13.58
C HIS A 116 -9.21 13.14 12.41
N GLY A 117 -9.80 12.24 11.62
CA GLY A 117 -9.20 11.73 10.39
C GLY A 117 -8.95 12.81 9.34
N ASP A 118 -9.73 13.90 9.33
CA ASP A 118 -9.50 15.01 8.42
C ASP A 118 -8.17 15.71 8.72
N VAL A 119 -7.83 15.82 10.01
CA VAL A 119 -6.53 16.35 10.45
C VAL A 119 -5.39 15.43 10.01
N LEU A 120 -5.55 14.11 10.17
CA LEU A 120 -4.53 13.15 9.74
C LEU A 120 -4.31 13.17 8.22
N ALA A 121 -5.39 13.22 7.44
CA ALA A 121 -5.31 13.31 5.99
C ALA A 121 -4.60 14.59 5.54
N GLU A 122 -4.94 15.74 6.14
CA GLU A 122 -4.29 17.01 5.87
C GLU A 122 -2.79 16.98 6.21
N LEU A 123 -2.40 16.42 7.36
CA LEU A 123 -1.00 16.33 7.76
C LEU A 123 -0.21 15.37 6.87
N ALA A 124 -0.78 14.21 6.53
CA ALA A 124 -0.13 13.23 5.66
C ALA A 124 0.07 13.74 4.23
N ASP A 125 -0.88 14.51 3.69
CA ASP A 125 -0.79 15.09 2.36
C ASP A 125 0.18 16.29 2.28
N LYS A 126 0.52 16.91 3.41
CA LYS A 126 1.46 18.06 3.50
C LYS A 126 2.94 17.65 3.62
N LEU A 127 3.21 16.35 3.81
CA LEU A 127 4.58 15.79 3.83
C LEU A 127 5.21 15.76 2.44
#